data_AF-A0A379RZY7-F1
#
_entry.id   AF-A0A379RZY7-F1
#
_cell.length_a   1.000
_cell.length_b   1.000
_cell.length_c   1.000
_cell.angle_alpha   90.00
_cell.angle_beta   90.00
_cell.angle_gamma   90.00
#
_symmetry.space_group_name_H-M   'P 1'
#
loop_
_entity.id
_entity.type
_entity.pdbx_description
1 polymer ?
#
loop_
_entity_poly.entity_id
_entity_poly.type
_entity_poly.pdbx_seq_one_letter_code
_entity_poly.pdbx_strand_id
1 'polypeptide(L)'
;MIKLGIVMDPIANINIKKDTSFAMLLEAQRRGYELHYMEMADLYLINGEARARTRMLSVEQNYDKWYELNDEQDLPLADLDVILMRKDPPFDTEFIYATYILERAEEKGTLIVNKPQSLRDCNEKLYTRLVFRSDAGNAGNAQ
;
A
#
# COMPACT_ATOMS: atom_id res chain seq x y z
N MET A 1 -6.43 2.07 19.90
CA MET A 1 -5.87 0.91 19.19
C MET A 1 -5.67 1.33 17.75
N ILE A 2 -4.52 1.05 17.14
CA ILE A 2 -4.25 1.48 15.76
C ILE A 2 -4.95 0.52 14.80
N LYS A 3 -5.67 1.07 13.81
CA LYS A 3 -6.28 0.36 12.70
C LYS A 3 -5.38 0.43 11.47
N LEU A 4 -4.83 -0.71 11.09
CA LEU A 4 -3.92 -0.84 9.96
C LEU A 4 -4.63 -1.55 8.80
N GLY A 5 -4.77 -0.84 7.68
CA GLY A 5 -5.12 -1.42 6.40
C GLY A 5 -3.90 -1.95 5.65
N ILE A 6 -4.07 -3.03 4.92
CA ILE A 6 -3.12 -3.48 3.91
C ILE A 6 -3.83 -3.73 2.59
N VAL A 7 -3.28 -3.15 1.52
CA VAL A 7 -3.66 -3.46 0.14
C VAL A 7 -2.55 -4.33 -0.43
N MET A 8 -2.84 -5.58 -0.75
CA MET A 8 -1.84 -6.51 -1.30
C MET A 8 -2.45 -7.53 -2.25
N ASP A 9 -1.61 -8.26 -2.96
CA ASP A 9 -2.01 -9.45 -3.71
C ASP A 9 -2.65 -10.51 -2.77
N PRO A 10 -3.38 -11.50 -3.31
CA PRO A 10 -4.07 -12.50 -2.49
C PRO A 10 -3.17 -13.13 -1.42
N ILE A 11 -3.51 -12.91 -0.15
CA ILE A 11 -2.74 -13.44 1.00
C ILE A 11 -2.68 -14.97 1.01
N ALA A 12 -3.63 -15.61 0.32
CA ALA A 12 -3.64 -17.06 0.09
C ALA A 12 -2.46 -17.58 -0.75
N ASN A 13 -1.78 -16.71 -1.50
CA ASN A 13 -0.77 -17.12 -2.49
C ASN A 13 0.67 -16.75 -2.08
N ILE A 14 0.87 -16.20 -0.88
CA ILE A 14 2.19 -15.72 -0.44
C ILE A 14 3.08 -16.85 0.05
N ASN A 15 4.39 -16.60 0.03
CA ASN A 15 5.37 -17.44 0.73
C ASN A 15 5.78 -16.79 2.05
N ILE A 16 5.19 -17.23 3.16
CA ILE A 16 5.40 -16.65 4.49
C ILE A 16 6.87 -16.65 4.98
N LYS A 17 7.78 -17.42 4.37
CA LYS A 17 9.22 -17.36 4.70
C LYS A 17 9.92 -16.14 4.12
N LYS A 18 9.41 -15.59 3.02
CA LYS A 18 10.07 -14.54 2.23
C LYS A 18 9.22 -13.27 2.11
N ASP A 19 7.95 -13.37 2.45
CA ASP A 19 7.01 -12.25 2.33
C ASP A 19 7.23 -11.22 3.43
N THR A 20 7.69 -10.04 3.03
CA THR A 20 7.94 -8.94 3.97
C THR A 20 6.65 -8.25 4.41
N SER A 21 5.58 -8.31 3.61
CA SER A 21 4.25 -7.82 4.00
C SER A 21 3.71 -8.64 5.17
N PHE A 22 3.86 -9.96 5.13
CA PHE A 22 3.48 -10.88 6.20
C PHE A 22 4.25 -10.63 7.50
N ALA A 23 5.56 -10.41 7.41
CA ALA A 23 6.37 -10.04 8.57
C ALA A 23 5.91 -8.73 9.23
N MET A 24 5.49 -7.73 8.42
CA MET A 24 4.91 -6.49 8.93
C MET A 24 3.57 -6.73 9.65
N LEU A 25 2.71 -7.58 9.09
CA LEU A 25 1.41 -7.92 9.68
C LEU A 25 1.57 -8.66 11.02
N LEU A 26 2.50 -9.60 11.12
CA LEU A 26 2.80 -10.30 12.38
C LEU A 26 3.22 -9.32 13.48
N GLU A 27 4.10 -8.38 13.15
CA GLU A 27 4.56 -7.37 14.11
C GLU A 27 3.44 -6.39 14.49
N ALA A 28 2.60 -5.98 13.53
CA ALA A 28 1.44 -5.13 13.79
C ALA A 28 0.45 -5.83 14.74
N GLN A 29 0.13 -7.09 14.49
CA GLN A 29 -0.73 -7.89 15.38
C GLN A 29 -0.09 -8.08 16.75
N ARG A 30 1.23 -8.32 16.83
CA ARG A 30 1.95 -8.43 18.12
C ARG A 30 1.87 -7.14 18.95
N ARG A 31 1.78 -5.98 18.30
CA ARG A 31 1.56 -4.68 18.95
C ARG A 31 0.09 -4.41 19.29
N GLY A 32 -0.82 -5.33 18.96
CA GLY A 32 -2.24 -5.20 19.20
C GLY A 32 -2.95 -4.27 18.21
N TYR A 33 -2.47 -4.17 16.97
CA TYR A 33 -3.17 -3.41 15.93
C TYR A 33 -4.35 -4.22 15.38
N GLU A 34 -5.40 -3.52 14.98
CA GLU A 34 -6.53 -4.09 14.25
C GLU A 34 -6.17 -4.14 12.77
N LEU A 35 -6.17 -5.33 12.18
CA LEU A 35 -5.73 -5.52 10.78
C LEU A 35 -6.93 -5.60 9.85
N HIS A 36 -6.90 -4.77 8.81
CA HIS A 36 -7.88 -4.74 7.73
C HIS A 36 -7.21 -5.16 6.43
N TYR A 37 -7.67 -6.28 5.88
CA TYR A 37 -7.21 -6.80 4.60
C TYR A 37 -8.06 -6.27 3.45
N MET A 38 -7.39 -5.86 2.37
CA MET A 38 -7.99 -5.40 1.12
C MET A 38 -7.18 -5.88 -0.07
N GLU A 39 -7.87 -6.17 -1.16
CA GLU A 39 -7.29 -6.31 -2.50
C GLU A 39 -7.61 -5.06 -3.33
N MET A 40 -6.99 -4.94 -4.52
CA MET A 40 -7.22 -3.80 -5.43
C MET A 40 -8.69 -3.61 -5.79
N ALA A 41 -9.42 -4.72 -5.99
CA ALA A 41 -10.84 -4.73 -6.35
C ALA A 41 -11.78 -4.31 -5.21
N ASP A 42 -11.25 -4.20 -3.99
CA ASP A 42 -12.02 -3.77 -2.83
C ASP A 42 -12.04 -2.25 -2.68
N LEU A 43 -11.10 -1.54 -3.29
CA LEU A 43 -10.98 -0.09 -3.22
C LEU A 43 -11.92 0.59 -4.22
N TYR A 44 -12.65 1.61 -3.77
CA TYR A 44 -13.52 2.39 -4.65
C TYR A 44 -13.74 3.82 -4.16
N LEU A 45 -14.30 4.65 -5.05
CA LEU A 45 -14.72 6.01 -4.74
C LEU A 45 -16.24 6.14 -4.85
N ILE A 46 -16.87 6.74 -3.85
CA ILE A 46 -18.28 7.16 -3.90
C ILE A 46 -18.36 8.65 -3.62
N ASN A 47 -18.85 9.44 -4.58
CA ASN A 47 -18.95 10.91 -4.47
C ASN A 47 -17.64 11.60 -4.02
N GLY A 48 -16.49 11.06 -4.43
CA GLY A 48 -15.16 11.57 -4.04
C GLY A 48 -14.64 11.07 -2.68
N GLU A 49 -15.41 10.28 -1.94
CA GLU A 49 -14.96 9.60 -0.72
C GLU A 49 -14.33 8.24 -1.03
N ALA A 50 -13.11 8.04 -0.54
CA ALA A 50 -12.40 6.76 -0.62
C ALA A 50 -12.94 5.76 0.39
N ARG A 51 -13.38 4.61 -0.10
CA ARG A 51 -13.94 3.51 0.67
C ARG A 51 -13.33 2.19 0.25
N ALA A 52 -13.49 1.19 1.11
CA ALA A 52 -13.15 -0.18 0.77
C ALA A 52 -14.03 -1.20 1.47
N ARG A 53 -14.19 -2.35 0.81
CA ARG A 53 -14.63 -3.59 1.46
C ARG A 53 -13.42 -4.22 2.13
N THR A 54 -13.38 -4.19 3.46
CA THR A 54 -12.27 -4.73 4.23
C THR A 54 -12.69 -6.01 4.92
N ARG A 55 -11.76 -6.96 5.08
CA ARG A 55 -11.96 -8.11 5.95
C ARG A 55 -11.03 -8.03 7.14
N MET A 56 -11.56 -8.32 8.31
CA MET A 56 -10.75 -8.40 9.53
C MET A 56 -9.74 -9.54 9.39
N LEU A 57 -8.46 -9.23 9.56
CA LEU A 57 -7.37 -10.17 9.35
C LEU A 57 -6.72 -10.59 10.66
N SER A 58 -6.48 -11.89 10.80
CA SER A 58 -5.55 -12.43 11.78
C SER A 58 -4.47 -13.22 11.06
N VAL A 59 -3.22 -13.09 11.50
CA VAL A 59 -2.07 -13.79 10.92
C VAL A 59 -1.34 -14.61 11.96
N GLU A 60 -0.79 -15.75 11.54
CA GLU A 60 -0.01 -16.64 12.41
C GLU A 60 1.15 -17.25 11.63
N GLN A 61 2.32 -17.40 12.26
CA GLN A 61 3.46 -18.08 11.63
C GLN A 61 3.24 -19.61 11.58
N ASN A 62 2.31 -20.05 10.73
CA ASN A 62 1.90 -21.44 10.56
C ASN A 62 1.77 -21.78 9.07
N TYR A 63 2.46 -22.84 8.61
CA TYR A 63 2.50 -23.21 7.19
C TYR A 63 1.20 -23.83 6.65
N ASP A 64 0.32 -24.31 7.53
CA ASP A 64 -0.95 -24.91 7.15
C ASP A 64 -2.09 -23.88 7.14
N LYS A 65 -2.02 -22.88 8.03
CA LYS A 65 -3.00 -21.79 8.16
C LYS A 65 -2.30 -20.52 8.64
N TRP A 66 -1.78 -19.71 7.71
CA TRP A 66 -1.05 -18.49 8.08
C TRP A 66 -1.93 -17.24 8.21
N TYR A 67 -3.20 -17.33 7.81
CA TYR A 67 -4.13 -16.22 7.87
C TYR A 67 -5.56 -16.70 8.15
N GLU A 68 -6.36 -15.80 8.68
CA GLU A 68 -7.80 -15.95 8.87
C GLU A 68 -8.47 -14.62 8.54
N LEU A 69 -9.46 -14.67 7.64
CA LEU A 69 -10.29 -13.53 7.26
C LEU A 69 -11.64 -13.73 7.93
N ASN A 70 -12.03 -12.76 8.76
CA ASN A 70 -13.33 -12.72 9.41
C ASN A 70 -14.26 -11.77 8.67
N ASP A 71 -15.23 -11.19 9.38
CA ASP A 71 -16.31 -10.38 8.83
C ASP A 71 -15.81 -9.34 7.80
N GLU A 72 -16.53 -9.29 6.68
CA GLU A 72 -16.40 -8.24 5.68
C GLU A 72 -17.20 -7.02 6.14
N GLN A 73 -16.57 -5.86 6.02
CA GLN A 73 -17.17 -4.58 6.37
C GLN A 73 -16.82 -3.53 5.33
N ASP A 74 -17.81 -2.69 5.01
CA ASP A 74 -17.63 -1.54 4.14
C ASP A 74 -17.36 -0.29 4.99
N LEU A 75 -16.19 0.33 4.82
CA LEU A 75 -15.79 1.50 5.60
C LEU A 75 -15.13 2.59 4.74
N PRO A 76 -15.24 3.87 5.16
CA PRO A 76 -14.37 4.91 4.65
C PRO A 76 -12.92 4.59 4.99
N LEU A 77 -12.01 4.70 4.01
CA LEU A 77 -10.59 4.49 4.25
C LEU A 77 -9.99 5.48 5.27
N ALA A 78 -10.65 6.64 5.43
CA ALA A 78 -10.33 7.65 6.43
C ALA A 78 -10.49 7.17 7.90
N ASP A 79 -11.24 6.08 8.13
CA ASP A 79 -11.41 5.50 9.46
C ASP A 79 -10.23 4.62 9.89
N LEU A 80 -9.29 4.36 8.97
CA LEU A 80 -8.03 3.67 9.23
C LEU A 80 -6.95 4.70 9.58
N ASP A 81 -6.10 4.36 10.54
CA ASP A 81 -4.97 5.23 10.94
C ASP A 81 -3.84 5.16 9.92
N VAL A 82 -3.60 3.96 9.37
CA VAL A 82 -2.51 3.71 8.41
C VAL A 82 -2.93 2.67 7.37
N ILE A 83 -2.52 2.85 6.12
CA ILE A 83 -2.68 1.88 5.03
C ILE A 83 -1.31 1.57 4.41
N LEU A 84 -0.96 0.30 4.37
CA LEU A 84 0.20 -0.22 3.65
C LEU A 84 -0.21 -0.59 2.22
N MET A 85 0.30 0.13 1.21
CA MET A 85 0.15 -0.20 -0.20
C MET A 85 1.28 -1.17 -0.61
N ARG A 86 0.97 -2.46 -0.63
CA ARG A 86 1.89 -3.59 -0.81
C ARG A 86 1.48 -4.48 -1.99
N LYS A 87 0.90 -3.89 -3.03
CA LYS A 87 0.65 -4.54 -4.31
C LYS A 87 1.96 -4.71 -5.06
N ASP A 88 2.23 -5.92 -5.56
CA ASP A 88 3.41 -6.18 -6.37
C ASP A 88 3.29 -5.53 -7.77
N PRO A 89 4.41 -5.12 -8.41
CA PRO A 89 4.43 -4.68 -9.79
C PRO A 89 3.76 -5.70 -10.75
N PRO A 90 3.23 -5.27 -11.90
CA PRO A 90 3.59 -4.05 -12.63
C PRO A 90 2.88 -2.77 -12.15
N PHE A 91 3.50 -1.63 -12.44
CA PHE A 91 2.85 -0.31 -12.30
C PHE A 91 1.98 -0.06 -13.52
N ASP A 92 0.73 -0.52 -13.46
CA ASP A 92 -0.27 -0.38 -14.51
C ASP A 92 -1.30 0.70 -14.17
N THR A 93 -2.33 0.82 -15.01
CA THR A 93 -3.40 1.81 -14.82
C THR A 93 -4.21 1.55 -13.55
N GLU A 94 -4.42 0.28 -13.17
CA GLU A 94 -5.14 -0.07 -11.94
C GLU A 94 -4.35 0.38 -10.71
N PHE A 95 -3.03 0.19 -10.72
CA PHE A 95 -2.15 0.70 -9.67
C PHE A 95 -2.29 2.23 -9.54
N ILE A 96 -2.24 2.96 -10.67
CA ILE A 96 -2.40 4.42 -10.69
C ILE A 96 -3.76 4.83 -10.10
N TYR A 97 -4.85 4.16 -10.48
CA TYR A 97 -6.18 4.46 -9.95
C TYR A 97 -6.24 4.25 -8.44
N ALA A 98 -5.70 3.14 -7.93
CA ALA A 98 -5.62 2.93 -6.49
C ALA A 98 -4.86 4.04 -5.77
N THR A 99 -3.76 4.57 -6.35
CA THR A 99 -3.05 5.71 -5.72
C THR A 99 -3.94 6.94 -5.56
N TYR A 100 -4.82 7.25 -6.52
CA TYR A 100 -5.75 8.38 -6.39
C TYR A 100 -6.83 8.13 -5.34
N ILE A 101 -7.30 6.88 -5.20
CA ILE A 101 -8.24 6.51 -4.13
C ILE A 101 -7.56 6.68 -2.77
N LEU A 102 -6.35 6.15 -2.59
CA LEU A 102 -5.61 6.25 -1.34
C LEU A 102 -5.22 7.70 -0.99
N GLU A 103 -4.98 8.55 -1.99
CA GLU A 103 -4.72 9.98 -1.80
C GLU A 103 -5.93 10.72 -1.21
N ARG A 104 -7.17 10.34 -1.58
CA ARG A 104 -8.38 10.90 -0.94
C ARG A 104 -8.50 10.52 0.54
N ALA A 105 -8.00 9.35 0.93
CA ALA A 105 -7.91 8.95 2.33
C ALA A 105 -6.78 9.72 3.06
N GLU A 106 -5.63 9.91 2.39
CA GLU A 106 -4.51 10.72 2.90
C GLU A 106 -4.94 12.15 3.21
N GLU A 107 -5.68 12.80 2.30
CA GLU A 107 -6.23 14.14 2.48
C GLU A 107 -7.17 14.26 3.71
N LYS A 108 -7.77 13.13 4.14
CA LYS A 108 -8.63 13.06 5.32
C LYS A 108 -7.89 12.64 6.61
N GLY A 109 -6.59 12.35 6.54
CA GLY A 109 -5.73 12.13 7.71
C GLY A 109 -5.15 10.72 7.85
N THR A 110 -5.50 9.76 6.98
CA THR A 110 -4.92 8.41 7.01
C THR A 110 -3.48 8.42 6.49
N LEU A 111 -2.57 7.80 7.22
CA LEU A 111 -1.19 7.66 6.76
C LEU A 111 -1.09 6.58 5.67
N ILE A 112 -0.63 6.92 4.47
CA ILE A 112 -0.43 5.95 3.39
C ILE A 112 1.06 5.64 3.23
N VAL A 113 1.41 4.35 3.28
CA VAL A 113 2.80 3.87 3.14
C VAL A 113 2.91 3.00 1.89
N ASN A 114 3.59 3.42 0.82
CA ASN A 114 4.24 4.72 0.61
C ASN A 114 3.27 5.79 0.09
N LYS A 115 3.66 7.07 0.21
CA LYS A 115 2.85 8.21 -0.24
C LYS A 115 2.39 8.03 -1.70
N PRO A 116 1.08 8.13 -2.00
CA PRO A 116 0.52 7.87 -3.33
C PRO A 116 1.14 8.71 -4.44
N GLN A 117 1.36 10.00 -4.18
CA GLN A 117 2.00 10.91 -5.13
C GLN A 117 3.41 10.42 -5.49
N SER A 118 4.21 10.02 -4.50
CA SER A 118 5.55 9.51 -4.72
C SER A 118 5.56 8.21 -5.53
N LEU A 119 4.55 7.34 -5.37
CA LEU A 119 4.43 6.13 -6.18
C LEU A 119 4.20 6.44 -7.67
N ARG A 120 3.44 7.50 -7.98
CA ARG A 120 3.24 7.96 -9.36
C ARG A 120 4.47 8.65 -9.94
N ASP A 121 5.17 9.44 -9.12
CA ASP A 121 6.35 10.19 -9.54
C ASP A 121 7.57 9.27 -9.73
N CYS A 122 7.69 8.22 -8.91
CA CYS A 122 8.78 7.25 -8.94
C CYS A 122 8.45 6.04 -9.82
N ASN A 123 8.18 6.24 -11.11
CA ASN A 123 8.25 5.13 -12.07
C ASN A 123 9.72 4.70 -12.16
N GLU A 124 10.07 3.54 -11.61
CA GLU A 124 11.46 3.09 -11.42
C GLU A 124 12.31 3.08 -12.71
N LYS A 125 11.71 3.10 -13.91
CA LYS A 125 12.43 3.24 -15.18
C LYS A 125 12.82 4.69 -15.54
N LEU A 126 12.09 5.68 -15.04
CA LEU A 126 12.34 7.11 -15.30
C LEU A 126 13.15 7.77 -14.19
N TYR A 127 13.05 7.29 -12.94
CA TYR A 127 13.75 7.90 -11.81
C TYR A 127 15.29 7.85 -11.98
N THR A 128 15.81 6.76 -12.54
CA THR A 128 17.23 6.66 -12.90
C THR A 128 17.65 7.75 -13.90
N ARG A 129 16.78 8.21 -14.80
CA ARG A 129 17.13 9.18 -15.85
C ARG A 129 17.16 10.64 -15.37
N LEU A 130 16.47 10.97 -14.27
CA LEU A 130 16.46 12.32 -13.68
C LEU A 130 17.69 12.60 -12.82
N VAL A 131 18.22 11.57 -12.13
CA VAL A 131 19.42 11.70 -11.29
C VAL A 131 20.68 11.96 -12.11
N PHE A 132 20.80 11.43 -13.33
CA PHE A 132 22.00 11.61 -14.17
C PHE A 132 22.03 12.90 -15.00
N ARG A 133 21.06 13.80 -14.86
CA ARG A 133 21.02 15.05 -15.64
C ARG A 133 21.57 16.28 -14.92
N SER A 134 21.86 16.20 -13.61
CA SER A 134 22.43 17.33 -12.86
C SER A 134 23.92 17.56 -13.09
N ASP A 135 24.65 16.58 -13.63
CA ASP A 135 26.13 16.61 -13.63
C ASP A 135 26.75 16.88 -15.02
N ALA A 136 25.93 17.10 -16.06
CA ALA A 136 26.41 17.26 -17.45
C ALA A 136 26.17 18.68 -18.01
N GLY A 137 26.27 19.70 -17.17
CA GLY A 137 25.86 21.07 -17.52
C GLY A 137 26.76 22.20 -17.04
N ASN A 138 28.08 22.03 -16.96
CA ASN A 138 28.99 23.19 -16.93
C ASN A 138 30.43 22.86 -17.34
N ALA A 139 30.68 22.62 -18.63
CA ALA A 139 32.02 22.67 -19.20
C ALA A 139 31.98 23.60 -20.43
N GLY A 140 31.78 24.88 -20.15
CA GLY A 140 31.97 25.97 -21.10
C GLY A 140 33.13 26.86 -20.66
N ASN A 141 34.13 26.98 -21.54
CA ASN A 141 35.11 28.07 -21.66
C ASN A 141 36.03 28.40 -20.48
N ALA A 142 37.31 28.00 -20.62
CA ALA A 142 38.45 28.87 -20.32
C ALA A 142 39.69 28.38 -21.10
N GLN A 143 40.08 29.22 -22.08
CA GLN A 143 41.40 29.40 -22.75
C GLN A 143 42.20 28.18 -23.22
#